data_AF-A0A8S2P1M4-F1
#
_entry.id   AF-A0A8S2P1M4-F1
#
_cell.length_a   1.000
_cell.length_b   1.000
_cell.length_c   1.000
_cell.angle_alpha   90.00
_cell.angle_beta   90.00
_cell.angle_gamma   90.00
#
_symmetry.space_group_name_H-M   'P 1'
#
loop_
_entity.id
_entity.type
_entity.pdbx_description
1 polymer ?
#
loop_
_entity_poly.entity_id
_entity_poly.type
_entity_poly.pdbx_seq_one_letter_code
_entity_poly.pdbx_strand_id
1 'polypeptide(L)'
;YVFSKKKQRQIRYIHKAQYIPFKESLINLLKKPEVLESLNCRSRSNVMTDLSTGSFCEQYPVFGVPDSLKIILFYDDIGINNPLGSRVKSVGMFYWTLANLPRFVRSQDRRVFLLACIEKKYLKQYGFTPVLDDFFHAIGELETNGLSLVIDEKTHVFRGSLLLLCGDILCLAQMHGFKCAFRLGRKPFFYCDVNQDGLRRINKGGDCQLRTLEKYDKNLHNFDIFRQTGIDIMHVLLEGICQRELKLLFKQIHQEKHATLASLGTMIRNFQYGSNESSPSNSFSLSSEENEVTFRSSASEMLTLFKYIPLIFYQARLIESISGSLYWLSFLLLREILSISFASEIDATTIEQLEDIVHRYLITFDNAYGFTQRLPKHHLLVHFGEQMNRF
;
A
#
# COMPACT_ATOMS: atom_id res chain seq x y z
N TYR A 1 -6.16 32.78 7.49
CA TYR A 1 -6.52 33.57 8.68
C TYR A 1 -7.46 32.74 9.54
N VAL A 2 -7.22 32.65 10.85
CA VAL A 2 -8.16 32.02 11.79
C VAL A 2 -8.42 33.02 12.91
N PHE A 3 -9.69 33.30 13.21
CA PHE A 3 -10.10 34.28 14.20
C PHE A 3 -10.12 33.65 15.60
N SER A 4 -9.35 34.20 16.53
CA SER A 4 -9.43 33.87 17.96
C SER A 4 -10.34 34.90 18.66
N LYS A 5 -11.30 34.40 19.46
CA LYS A 5 -12.33 35.21 20.15
C LYS A 5 -11.85 36.04 21.34
N LYS A 6 -10.54 36.10 21.63
CA LYS A 6 -10.03 36.90 22.76
C LYS A 6 -8.85 37.77 22.32
N LYS A 7 -9.13 39.07 22.18
CA LYS A 7 -8.25 40.19 21.77
C LYS A 7 -7.84 40.18 20.29
N GLN A 8 -8.31 41.19 19.56
CA GLN A 8 -7.99 41.47 18.16
C GLN A 8 -6.51 41.81 18.00
N ARG A 9 -5.66 40.80 17.84
CA ARG A 9 -4.39 40.89 17.13
C ARG A 9 -4.46 39.91 15.97
N GLN A 10 -4.42 40.39 14.73
CA GLN A 10 -4.20 39.52 13.58
C GLN A 10 -2.76 39.02 13.66
N ILE A 11 -2.57 37.87 14.29
CA ILE A 11 -1.29 37.17 14.25
C ILE A 11 -1.29 36.33 12.98
N ARG A 12 -0.45 36.71 12.00
CA ARG A 12 -0.22 35.90 10.80
C ARG A 12 0.60 34.68 11.23
N TYR A 13 -0.07 33.56 11.43
CA TYR A 13 0.62 32.28 11.60
C TYR A 13 1.15 31.85 10.24
N ILE A 14 2.48 31.79 10.11
CA ILE A 14 3.14 31.17 8.96
C ILE A 14 3.21 29.69 9.25
N HIS A 15 2.47 28.90 8.49
CA HIS A 15 2.59 27.45 8.51
C HIS A 15 3.65 27.06 7.49
N LYS A 16 4.62 26.24 7.90
CA LYS A 16 5.75 25.85 7.07
C LYS A 16 5.65 24.36 6.74
N ALA A 17 5.91 24.05 5.49
CA ALA A 17 6.35 22.73 5.05
C ALA A 17 7.84 22.84 4.68
N GLN A 18 8.59 21.76 4.82
CA GLN A 18 9.91 21.68 4.21
C GLN A 18 9.76 20.94 2.88
N TYR A 19 10.41 21.45 1.85
CA TYR A 19 10.36 20.90 0.51
C TYR A 19 11.78 20.80 -0.02
N ILE A 20 12.11 19.66 -0.61
CA ILE A 20 13.38 19.40 -1.28
C ILE A 20 13.13 19.54 -2.78
N PRO A 21 13.84 20.45 -3.46
CA PRO A 21 13.65 20.66 -4.89
C PRO A 21 13.84 19.38 -5.70
N PHE A 22 12.75 18.91 -6.32
CA PHE A 22 12.70 17.64 -7.05
C PHE A 22 13.65 17.64 -8.26
N LYS A 23 13.63 18.72 -9.05
CA LYS A 23 14.37 18.82 -10.31
C LYS A 23 15.88 18.74 -10.07
N GLU A 24 16.39 19.46 -9.09
CA GLU A 24 17.80 19.46 -8.69
C GLU A 24 18.23 18.09 -8.15
N SER A 25 17.37 17.46 -7.35
CA SER A 25 17.60 16.11 -6.83
C SER A 25 17.67 15.07 -7.96
N LEU A 26 16.77 15.18 -8.94
CA LEU A 26 16.75 14.33 -10.13
C LEU A 26 18.00 14.53 -11.00
N ILE A 27 18.41 15.77 -11.25
CA ILE A 27 19.62 16.10 -12.02
C ILE A 27 20.85 15.47 -11.36
N ASN A 28 20.98 15.60 -10.04
CA ASN A 28 22.10 15.01 -9.30
C ASN A 28 22.09 13.49 -9.32
N LEU A 29 20.91 12.87 -9.37
CA LEU A 29 20.77 11.41 -9.49
C LEU A 29 21.19 10.93 -10.87
N LEU A 30 20.75 11.61 -11.94
CA LEU A 30 21.06 11.25 -13.34
C LEU A 30 22.53 11.41 -13.70
N LYS A 31 23.28 12.27 -13.00
CA LYS A 31 24.74 12.38 -13.17
C LYS A 31 25.52 11.15 -12.70
N LYS A 32 24.88 10.20 -12.01
CA LYS A 32 25.55 8.98 -11.55
C LYS A 32 25.55 7.93 -12.67
N PRO A 33 26.72 7.37 -13.05
CA PRO A 33 26.81 6.42 -14.15
C PRO A 33 25.96 5.16 -13.92
N GLU A 34 25.93 4.64 -12.68
CA GLU A 34 25.09 3.50 -12.28
C GLU A 34 23.60 3.70 -12.63
N VAL A 35 23.11 4.94 -12.54
CA VAL A 35 21.71 5.25 -12.82
C VAL A 35 21.48 5.25 -14.32
N LEU A 36 22.38 5.86 -15.11
CA LEU A 36 22.27 5.91 -16.57
C LEU A 36 22.30 4.51 -17.19
N GLU A 37 23.18 3.64 -16.69
CA GLU A 37 23.25 2.24 -17.14
C GLU A 37 21.93 1.49 -16.90
N SER A 38 21.24 1.80 -15.79
CA SER A 38 19.97 1.15 -15.45
C SER A 38 18.75 1.61 -16.28
N LEU A 39 18.84 2.75 -16.99
CA LEU A 39 17.71 3.27 -17.77
C LEU A 39 17.33 2.39 -18.96
N ASN A 40 18.26 1.56 -19.43
CA ASN A 40 18.12 0.72 -20.63
C ASN A 40 17.55 -0.68 -20.39
N CYS A 41 17.14 -1.03 -19.17
CA CYS A 41 16.55 -2.34 -18.89
C CYS A 41 15.13 -2.47 -19.46
N ARG A 42 15.01 -2.92 -20.71
CA ARG A 42 13.76 -3.40 -21.30
C ARG A 42 13.80 -4.93 -21.38
N SER A 43 13.17 -5.63 -20.45
CA SER A 43 12.88 -7.05 -20.60
C SER A 43 11.47 -7.22 -21.17
N ARG A 44 11.37 -7.61 -22.45
CA ARG A 44 10.12 -8.13 -23.01
C ARG A 44 10.06 -9.62 -22.70
N SER A 45 9.36 -9.97 -21.63
CA SER A 45 9.07 -11.33 -21.24
C SER A 45 7.57 -11.47 -21.04
N ASN A 46 7.02 -12.66 -21.27
CA ASN A 46 5.64 -12.97 -20.88
C ASN A 46 5.48 -13.03 -19.34
N VAL A 47 6.60 -12.98 -18.62
CA VAL A 47 6.67 -12.90 -17.17
C VAL A 47 6.82 -11.44 -16.75
N MET A 48 5.88 -10.97 -15.95
CA MET A 48 5.93 -9.65 -15.31
C MET A 48 6.85 -9.74 -14.10
N THR A 49 7.87 -8.90 -14.09
CA THR A 49 8.92 -8.92 -13.07
C THR A 49 9.14 -7.55 -12.42
N ASP A 50 8.71 -6.47 -13.05
CA ASP A 50 8.87 -5.12 -12.51
C ASP A 50 7.79 -4.16 -13.02
N LEU A 51 7.71 -2.99 -12.39
CA LEU A 51 6.75 -1.93 -12.71
C LEU A 51 6.82 -1.45 -14.17
N SER A 52 7.96 -1.66 -14.83
CA SER A 52 8.15 -1.34 -16.24
C SER A 52 7.48 -2.33 -17.21
N THR A 53 7.11 -3.52 -16.73
CA THR A 53 6.45 -4.57 -17.52
C THR A 53 4.92 -4.49 -17.46
N GLY A 54 4.36 -3.67 -16.56
CA GLY A 54 2.92 -3.45 -16.48
C GLY A 54 2.35 -2.77 -17.73
N SER A 55 1.09 -3.12 -18.04
CA SER A 55 0.37 -2.59 -19.21
C SER A 55 0.25 -1.06 -19.23
N PHE A 56 0.32 -0.39 -18.07
CA PHE A 56 0.32 1.07 -18.02
C PHE A 56 1.57 1.68 -18.67
N CYS A 57 2.74 1.07 -18.47
CA CYS A 57 3.99 1.52 -19.10
C CYS A 57 3.94 1.38 -20.63
N GLU A 58 3.22 0.39 -21.15
CA GLU A 58 3.06 0.17 -22.58
C GLU A 58 2.08 1.17 -23.22
N GLN A 59 1.01 1.49 -22.50
CA GLN A 59 -0.06 2.37 -23.00
C GLN A 59 0.26 3.86 -22.85
N TYR A 60 1.08 4.24 -21.85
CA TYR A 60 1.36 5.64 -21.57
C TYR A 60 2.42 6.20 -22.53
N PRO A 61 2.10 7.21 -23.37
CA PRO A 61 2.95 7.60 -24.51
C PRO A 61 4.41 7.93 -24.15
N VAL A 62 4.63 8.59 -23.02
CA VAL A 62 5.97 9.06 -22.58
C VAL A 62 6.88 7.91 -22.18
N PHE A 63 6.33 6.79 -21.69
CA PHE A 63 7.13 5.65 -21.26
C PHE A 63 7.63 4.78 -22.42
N GLY A 64 7.02 4.90 -23.60
CA GLY A 64 7.48 4.24 -24.82
C GLY A 64 8.81 4.78 -25.38
N VAL A 65 9.18 6.01 -25.03
CA VAL A 65 10.42 6.67 -25.49
C VAL A 65 11.66 6.00 -24.83
N PRO A 66 12.79 5.88 -25.55
CA PRO A 66 14.07 5.49 -24.93
C PRO A 66 14.46 6.43 -23.79
N ASP A 67 15.14 5.91 -22.77
CA ASP A 67 15.58 6.68 -21.58
C ASP A 67 14.44 7.39 -20.82
N SER A 68 13.21 6.86 -20.92
CA SER A 68 12.06 7.41 -20.22
C SER A 68 12.16 7.20 -18.71
N LEU A 69 12.10 8.30 -17.95
CA LEU A 69 12.13 8.32 -16.50
C LEU A 69 10.74 7.99 -15.95
N LYS A 70 10.70 7.00 -15.07
CA LYS A 70 9.49 6.51 -14.42
C LYS A 70 9.61 6.83 -12.93
N ILE A 71 8.72 7.68 -12.41
CA ILE A 71 8.83 8.20 -11.05
C ILE A 71 7.76 7.58 -10.17
N ILE A 72 8.11 7.14 -8.96
CA ILE A 72 7.14 6.69 -7.96
C ILE A 72 7.10 7.71 -6.84
N LEU A 73 5.89 8.13 -6.46
CA LEU A 73 5.62 9.01 -5.33
C LEU A 73 4.99 8.19 -4.21
N PHE A 74 5.54 8.29 -3.00
CA PHE A 74 5.03 7.66 -1.80
C PHE A 74 4.59 8.71 -0.79
N TYR A 75 3.59 8.36 0.01
CA TYR A 75 3.21 9.09 1.21
C TYR A 75 3.18 8.16 2.42
N ASP A 76 3.75 8.61 3.53
CA ASP A 76 3.68 7.95 4.83
C ASP A 76 3.48 8.97 5.96
N ASP A 77 2.87 8.53 7.06
CA ASP A 77 2.62 9.33 8.26
C ASP A 77 3.54 8.88 9.41
N ILE A 78 4.47 9.76 9.83
CA ILE A 78 5.32 9.50 10.98
C ILE A 78 4.69 10.09 12.25
N GLY A 79 4.50 9.23 13.25
CA GLY A 79 4.13 9.63 14.61
C GLY A 79 5.37 10.02 15.43
N ILE A 80 5.51 11.29 15.78
CA ILE A 80 6.52 11.78 16.72
C ILE A 80 5.93 11.71 18.13
N ASN A 81 6.38 10.72 18.88
CA ASN A 81 6.05 10.59 20.30
C ASN A 81 6.88 11.58 21.12
N ASN A 82 6.22 12.34 21.98
CA ASN A 82 6.91 13.10 23.01
C ASN A 82 7.24 12.15 24.17
N PRO A 83 8.51 11.89 24.49
CA PRO A 83 8.88 11.00 25.60
C PRO A 83 8.38 11.50 26.97
N LEU A 84 8.02 12.78 27.09
CA LEU A 84 7.57 13.41 28.33
C LEU A 84 6.08 13.77 28.36
N GLY A 85 5.28 13.41 27.34
CA GLY A 85 3.86 13.78 27.33
C GLY A 85 2.99 12.99 26.35
N SER A 86 1.68 12.96 26.62
CA SER A 86 0.69 12.16 25.88
C SER A 86 0.34 12.65 24.46
N ARG A 87 0.95 13.75 23.98
CA ARG A 87 0.62 14.34 22.68
C ARG A 87 1.57 13.82 21.59
N VAL A 88 1.06 12.89 20.79
CA VAL A 88 1.71 12.45 19.54
C VAL A 88 1.43 13.50 18.46
N LYS A 89 2.50 14.09 17.91
CA LYS A 89 2.39 14.92 16.70
C LYS A 89 2.66 14.03 15.50
N SER A 90 1.82 14.11 14.47
CA SER A 90 2.05 13.38 13.21
C SER A 90 2.58 14.33 12.13
N VAL A 91 3.55 13.84 11.38
CA VAL A 91 4.15 14.52 10.23
C VAL A 91 3.87 13.66 9.00
N GLY A 92 3.25 14.25 7.98
CA GLY A 92 3.11 13.62 6.68
C GLY A 92 4.41 13.79 5.90
N MET A 93 4.90 12.69 5.36
CA MET A 93 6.15 12.60 4.63
C MET A 93 5.87 12.17 3.20
N PHE A 94 6.44 12.90 2.25
CA PHE A 94 6.39 12.56 0.83
C PHE A 94 7.76 12.10 0.39
N TYR A 95 7.83 10.93 -0.24
CA TYR A 95 9.07 10.38 -0.76
C TYR A 95 8.93 10.08 -2.25
N TRP A 96 10.04 10.05 -2.96
CA TRP A 96 10.05 9.61 -4.34
C TRP A 96 11.23 8.68 -4.63
N THR A 97 11.07 7.82 -5.62
CA THR A 97 12.17 7.01 -6.17
C THR A 97 12.05 6.90 -7.68
N LEU A 98 13.14 6.50 -8.32
CA LEU A 98 13.19 6.24 -9.75
C LEU A 98 12.88 4.77 -9.99
N ALA A 99 11.77 4.47 -10.67
CA ALA A 99 11.33 3.11 -10.95
C ALA A 99 12.28 2.38 -11.91
N ASN A 100 13.06 3.11 -12.73
CA ASN A 100 14.04 2.52 -13.64
C ASN A 100 15.16 1.75 -12.92
N LEU A 101 15.39 2.03 -11.63
CA LEU A 101 16.43 1.34 -10.88
C LEU A 101 16.04 -0.14 -10.66
N PRO A 102 17.01 -1.08 -10.73
CA PRO A 102 16.74 -2.48 -10.43
C PRO A 102 16.12 -2.65 -9.05
N ARG A 103 15.20 -3.61 -8.91
CA ARG A 103 14.37 -3.82 -7.70
C ARG A 103 15.18 -3.83 -6.39
N PHE A 104 16.30 -4.54 -6.37
CA PHE A 104 17.17 -4.68 -5.20
C PHE A 104 17.97 -3.41 -4.85
N VAL A 105 18.12 -2.48 -5.81
CA VAL A 105 18.69 -1.15 -5.59
C VAL A 105 17.60 -0.19 -5.14
N ARG A 106 16.44 -0.24 -5.80
CA ARG A 106 15.28 0.61 -5.53
C ARG A 106 14.73 0.43 -4.11
N SER A 107 14.81 -0.78 -3.55
CA SER A 107 14.36 -1.09 -2.20
C SER A 107 15.29 -0.62 -1.08
N GLN A 108 16.47 -0.06 -1.40
CA GLN A 108 17.40 0.43 -0.39
C GLN A 108 17.01 1.84 0.06
N ASP A 109 17.11 2.11 1.37
CA ASP A 109 16.78 3.42 1.95
C ASP A 109 17.51 4.60 1.27
N ARG A 110 18.74 4.38 0.80
CA ARG A 110 19.56 5.40 0.10
C ARG A 110 19.02 5.79 -1.29
N ARG A 111 18.03 5.07 -1.80
CA ARG A 111 17.39 5.30 -3.11
C ARG A 111 15.94 5.76 -2.96
N VAL A 112 15.48 6.01 -1.74
CA VAL A 112 14.20 6.65 -1.42
C VAL A 112 14.49 8.08 -0.98
N PHE A 113 14.06 9.05 -1.78
CA PHE A 113 14.38 10.46 -1.58
C PHE A 113 13.24 11.20 -0.94
N LEU A 114 13.51 12.00 0.09
CA LEU A 114 12.52 12.89 0.68
C LEU A 114 12.16 14.00 -0.32
N LEU A 115 10.87 14.21 -0.56
CA LEU A 115 10.32 15.31 -1.36
C LEU A 115 9.84 16.44 -0.45
N ALA A 116 9.00 16.12 0.54
CA ALA A 116 8.41 17.13 1.40
C ALA A 116 8.04 16.56 2.78
N CYS A 117 8.06 17.41 3.80
CA CYS A 117 7.52 17.10 5.11
C CYS A 117 6.62 18.23 5.63
N ILE A 118 5.49 17.85 6.23
CA ILE A 118 4.49 18.79 6.74
C ILE A 118 3.77 18.23 7.95
N GLU A 119 3.48 19.05 8.95
CA GLU A 119 2.63 18.61 10.05
C GLU A 119 1.24 18.19 9.53
N LYS A 120 0.76 17.01 9.90
CA LYS A 120 -0.51 16.43 9.43
C LYS A 120 -1.71 17.34 9.68
N LYS A 121 -1.66 18.17 10.71
CA LYS A 121 -2.70 19.18 11.02
C LYS A 121 -2.87 20.20 9.88
N TYR A 122 -1.78 20.58 9.22
CA TYR A 122 -1.80 21.51 8.09
C TYR A 122 -2.23 20.81 6.80
N LEU A 123 -1.81 19.57 6.61
CA LEU A 123 -2.28 18.74 5.49
C LEU A 123 -3.81 18.56 5.51
N LYS A 124 -4.41 18.38 6.69
CA LYS A 124 -5.87 18.35 6.86
C LYS A 124 -6.55 19.69 6.58
N GLN A 125 -5.86 20.80 6.81
CA GLN A 125 -6.42 22.15 6.65
C GLN A 125 -6.33 22.65 5.20
N TYR A 126 -5.19 22.42 4.54
CA TYR A 126 -4.88 22.96 3.23
C TYR A 126 -4.98 21.93 2.10
N GLY A 127 -5.06 20.64 2.43
CA GLY A 127 -5.00 19.56 1.45
C GLY A 127 -3.58 19.26 0.98
N PHE A 128 -3.50 18.38 -0.02
CA PHE A 128 -2.23 17.91 -0.59
C PHE A 128 -1.74 18.79 -1.74
N THR A 129 -2.67 19.37 -2.51
CA THR A 129 -2.36 20.17 -3.69
C THR A 129 -1.30 21.24 -3.42
N PRO A 130 -1.40 22.09 -2.37
CA PRO A 130 -0.41 23.15 -2.17
C PRO A 130 0.99 22.65 -1.81
N VAL A 131 1.14 21.40 -1.36
CA VAL A 131 2.43 20.80 -0.99
C VAL A 131 3.09 20.13 -2.21
N LEU A 132 2.27 19.62 -3.13
CA LEU A 132 2.72 18.87 -4.31
C LEU A 132 2.66 19.66 -5.62
N ASP A 133 2.17 20.90 -5.59
CA ASP A 133 2.01 21.75 -6.78
C ASP A 133 3.33 21.89 -7.55
N ASP A 134 4.41 22.28 -6.85
CA ASP A 134 5.76 22.41 -7.42
C ASP A 134 6.27 21.08 -8.01
N PHE A 135 5.94 19.95 -7.36
CA PHE A 135 6.32 18.63 -7.83
C PHE A 135 5.58 18.29 -9.13
N PHE A 136 4.25 18.40 -9.14
CA PHE A 136 3.44 18.09 -10.32
C PHE A 136 3.75 19.02 -11.50
N HIS A 137 4.04 20.30 -11.25
CA HIS A 137 4.53 21.21 -12.28
C HIS A 137 5.86 20.72 -12.88
N ALA A 138 6.80 20.30 -12.03
CA ALA A 138 8.08 19.75 -12.51
C ALA A 138 7.92 18.44 -13.30
N ILE A 139 6.96 17.58 -12.93
CA ILE A 139 6.64 16.37 -13.71
C ILE A 139 6.01 16.76 -15.06
N GLY A 140 5.09 17.73 -15.08
CA GLY A 140 4.49 18.23 -16.32
C GLY A 140 5.53 18.83 -17.28
N GLU A 141 6.52 19.57 -16.76
CA GLU A 141 7.67 20.05 -17.55
C GLU A 141 8.53 18.89 -18.08
N LEU A 142 8.80 17.88 -17.25
CA LEU A 142 9.58 16.70 -17.64
C LEU A 142 8.89 15.89 -18.74
N GLU A 143 7.56 15.88 -18.75
CA GLU A 143 6.75 15.19 -19.73
C GLU A 143 6.70 15.93 -21.08
N THR A 144 6.47 17.25 -21.04
CA THR A 144 6.25 18.10 -22.22
C THR A 144 7.56 18.57 -22.87
N ASN A 145 8.42 19.22 -22.08
CA ASN A 145 9.65 19.84 -22.56
C ASN A 145 10.84 18.88 -22.47
N GLY A 146 10.82 17.97 -21.50
CA GLY A 146 11.96 17.11 -21.17
C GLY A 146 13.07 17.87 -20.41
N LEU A 147 14.07 17.11 -19.98
CA LEU A 147 15.21 17.57 -19.20
C LEU A 147 16.50 17.32 -19.98
N SER A 148 17.08 18.39 -20.53
CA SER A 148 18.37 18.34 -21.23
C SER A 148 19.53 18.47 -20.25
N LEU A 149 20.44 17.49 -20.25
CA LEU A 149 21.63 17.46 -19.40
C LEU A 149 22.87 17.14 -20.23
N VAL A 150 23.96 17.84 -19.95
CA VAL A 150 25.27 17.52 -20.51
C VAL A 150 25.98 16.58 -19.53
N ILE A 151 26.22 15.35 -19.96
CA ILE A 151 26.92 14.31 -19.20
C ILE A 151 28.03 13.79 -20.11
N ASP A 152 29.27 13.77 -19.62
CA ASP A 152 30.44 13.32 -20.39
C ASP A 152 30.53 13.96 -21.79
N GLU A 153 30.34 15.28 -21.84
CA GLU A 153 30.34 16.10 -23.08
C GLU A 153 29.24 15.76 -24.10
N LYS A 154 28.30 14.88 -23.75
CA LYS A 154 27.12 14.53 -24.56
C LYS A 154 25.85 15.14 -23.99
N THR A 155 25.01 15.69 -24.87
CA THR A 155 23.69 16.18 -24.49
C THR A 155 22.70 15.02 -24.48
N HIS A 156 22.21 14.67 -23.30
CA HIS A 156 21.12 13.71 -23.08
C HIS A 156 19.82 14.48 -22.85
N VAL A 157 18.72 14.04 -23.47
CA VAL A 157 17.39 14.61 -23.25
C VAL A 157 16.51 13.55 -22.63
N PHE A 158 16.22 13.71 -21.34
CA PHE A 158 15.37 12.78 -20.61
C PHE A 158 13.92 13.25 -20.64
N ARG A 159 12.99 12.33 -20.89
CA ARG A 159 11.56 12.58 -20.72
C ARG A 159 11.02 11.61 -19.69
N GLY A 160 9.93 11.96 -19.02
CA GLY A 160 9.39 11.11 -17.98
C GLY A 160 8.12 11.65 -17.38
N SER A 161 7.46 10.80 -16.61
CA SER A 161 6.23 11.16 -15.91
C SER A 161 6.12 10.35 -14.62
N LEU A 162 5.08 10.66 -13.83
CA LEU A 162 4.71 9.88 -12.66
C LEU A 162 4.21 8.50 -13.12
N LEU A 163 4.83 7.43 -12.66
CA LEU A 163 4.35 6.07 -12.91
C LEU A 163 3.28 5.67 -11.89
N LEU A 164 3.59 5.89 -10.61
CA LEU A 164 2.83 5.32 -9.51
C LEU A 164 2.80 6.25 -8.30
N LEU A 165 1.61 6.45 -7.74
CA LEU A 165 1.37 7.06 -6.44
C LEU A 165 0.93 5.98 -5.45
N CYS A 166 1.67 5.80 -4.37
CA CYS A 166 1.38 4.81 -3.33
C CYS A 166 1.26 5.46 -1.94
N GLY A 167 0.45 4.84 -1.09
CA GLY A 167 0.33 5.19 0.33
C GLY A 167 -0.91 4.59 0.96
N ASP A 168 -1.14 4.94 2.22
CA ASP A 168 -2.31 4.48 2.96
C ASP A 168 -3.63 4.80 2.25
N ILE A 169 -4.56 3.85 2.24
CA ILE A 169 -5.89 3.97 1.61
C ILE A 169 -6.61 5.26 2.03
N LEU A 170 -6.51 5.63 3.32
CA LEU A 170 -7.15 6.84 3.85
C LEU A 170 -6.48 8.11 3.34
N CYS A 171 -5.16 8.08 3.17
CA CYS A 171 -4.41 9.18 2.59
C CYS A 171 -4.73 9.32 1.10
N LEU A 172 -4.66 8.22 0.35
CA LEU A 172 -5.00 8.21 -1.07
C LEU A 172 -6.45 8.70 -1.28
N ALA A 173 -7.40 8.25 -0.47
CA ALA A 173 -8.76 8.79 -0.52
C ALA A 173 -8.79 10.32 -0.30
N GLN A 174 -7.97 10.85 0.61
CA GLN A 174 -7.85 12.30 0.84
C GLN A 174 -7.22 13.05 -0.34
N MET A 175 -6.16 12.49 -0.93
CA MET A 175 -5.48 13.04 -2.13
C MET A 175 -6.45 13.11 -3.31
N HIS A 176 -7.29 12.09 -3.45
CA HIS A 176 -8.38 12.04 -4.42
C HIS A 176 -9.58 12.92 -4.05
N GLY A 177 -9.49 13.71 -2.97
CA GLY A 177 -10.56 14.63 -2.53
C GLY A 177 -11.82 13.92 -2.01
N PHE A 178 -11.71 12.68 -1.55
CA PHE A 178 -12.77 11.95 -0.86
C PHE A 178 -12.63 12.09 0.66
N LYS A 179 -13.75 11.94 1.39
CA LYS A 179 -13.73 11.99 2.85
C LYS A 179 -13.14 10.70 3.41
N CYS A 180 -12.13 10.83 4.27
CA CYS A 180 -11.49 9.74 5.01
C CYS A 180 -12.41 9.21 6.13
N ALA A 181 -13.47 8.49 5.78
CA ALA A 181 -14.32 7.84 6.79
C ALA A 181 -15.07 6.63 6.22
N PHE A 182 -14.97 5.49 6.90
CA PHE A 182 -15.76 4.29 6.62
C PHE A 182 -17.15 4.31 7.30
N ARG A 183 -17.82 5.48 7.42
CA ARG A 183 -19.14 5.61 8.09
C ARG A 183 -20.32 5.52 7.11
N LEU A 184 -21.43 4.95 7.60
CA LEU A 184 -22.72 4.73 6.92
C LEU A 184 -23.14 5.87 5.97
N GLY A 185 -23.58 5.48 4.76
CA GLY A 185 -24.18 6.36 3.76
C GLY A 185 -23.21 7.09 2.82
N ARG A 186 -21.91 6.77 2.82
CA ARG A 186 -20.90 7.43 1.96
C ARG A 186 -20.08 6.41 1.18
N LYS A 187 -19.67 6.79 -0.04
CA LYS A 187 -18.76 6.01 -0.90
C LYS A 187 -17.31 6.31 -0.47
N PRO A 188 -16.67 5.47 0.35
CA PRO A 188 -15.42 5.82 1.02
C PRO A 188 -14.19 5.50 0.16
N PHE A 189 -14.40 5.03 -1.07
CA PHE A 189 -13.41 4.33 -1.86
C PHE A 189 -13.07 5.12 -3.13
N PHE A 190 -11.79 5.38 -3.33
CA PHE A 190 -11.30 6.17 -4.46
C PHE A 190 -11.16 5.35 -5.75
N TYR A 191 -11.06 4.02 -5.65
CA TYR A 191 -10.84 3.15 -6.80
C TYR A 191 -12.12 2.84 -7.59
N CYS A 192 -13.20 2.48 -6.88
CA CYS A 192 -14.47 2.06 -7.46
C CYS A 192 -15.65 2.89 -6.93
N ASP A 193 -16.74 2.91 -7.70
CA ASP A 193 -17.97 3.61 -7.34
C ASP A 193 -18.95 2.73 -6.55
N VAL A 194 -18.49 2.22 -5.41
CA VAL A 194 -19.21 1.23 -4.61
C VAL A 194 -19.75 1.84 -3.31
N ASN A 195 -20.97 1.44 -2.92
CA ASN A 195 -21.58 1.81 -1.65
C ASN A 195 -21.10 0.88 -0.52
N GLN A 196 -21.45 1.17 0.74
CA GLN A 196 -20.95 0.36 1.86
C GLN A 196 -21.38 -1.11 1.83
N ASP A 197 -22.61 -1.39 1.38
CA ASP A 197 -23.09 -2.76 1.27
C ASP A 197 -22.35 -3.52 0.16
N GLY A 198 -22.08 -2.85 -0.97
CA GLY A 198 -21.29 -3.40 -2.06
C GLY A 198 -19.84 -3.71 -1.66
N LEU A 199 -19.22 -2.91 -0.78
CA LEU A 199 -17.87 -3.21 -0.26
C LEU A 199 -17.81 -4.57 0.47
N ARG A 200 -18.94 -5.04 1.00
CA ARG A 200 -19.03 -6.32 1.71
C ARG A 200 -19.60 -7.45 0.87
N ARG A 201 -20.36 -7.14 -0.20
CA ARG A 201 -21.06 -8.16 -0.99
C ARG A 201 -20.38 -8.49 -2.32
N ILE A 202 -19.58 -7.58 -2.85
CA ILE A 202 -18.88 -7.82 -4.12
C ILE A 202 -17.68 -8.73 -3.89
N ASN A 203 -17.60 -9.79 -4.69
CA ASN A 203 -16.55 -10.81 -4.61
C ASN A 203 -15.70 -10.91 -5.87
N LYS A 204 -16.06 -10.20 -6.95
CA LYS A 204 -15.34 -10.18 -8.22
C LYS A 204 -15.11 -8.75 -8.70
N GLY A 205 -13.96 -8.51 -9.35
CA GLY A 205 -13.61 -7.20 -9.90
C GLY A 205 -14.57 -6.74 -10.99
N GLY A 206 -15.00 -7.65 -11.87
CA GLY A 206 -15.93 -7.36 -12.97
C GLY A 206 -17.31 -6.82 -12.55
N ASP A 207 -17.72 -7.03 -11.29
CA ASP A 207 -18.97 -6.50 -10.75
C ASP A 207 -18.84 -5.05 -10.25
N CYS A 208 -17.64 -4.46 -10.32
CA CYS A 208 -17.36 -3.10 -9.88
C CYS A 208 -17.32 -2.13 -11.04
N GLN A 209 -17.93 -0.95 -10.86
CA GLN A 209 -17.66 0.19 -11.74
C GLN A 209 -16.46 0.98 -11.22
N LEU A 210 -15.40 1.10 -12.01
CA LEU A 210 -14.23 1.92 -11.68
C LEU A 210 -14.55 3.42 -11.76
N ARG A 211 -13.84 4.23 -10.97
CA ARG A 211 -13.92 5.70 -11.08
C ARG A 211 -12.98 6.18 -12.19
N THR A 212 -13.46 7.13 -12.98
CA THR A 212 -12.70 7.76 -14.06
C THR A 212 -12.64 9.27 -13.86
N LEU A 213 -11.63 9.92 -14.43
CA LEU A 213 -11.50 11.39 -14.41
C LEU A 213 -12.76 12.08 -14.97
N GLU A 214 -13.30 11.58 -16.09
CA GLU A 214 -14.48 12.12 -16.77
C GLU A 214 -15.69 12.29 -15.84
N LYS A 215 -15.86 11.36 -14.90
CA LYS A 215 -17.00 11.35 -13.97
C LYS A 215 -16.82 12.28 -12.77
N TYR A 216 -15.58 12.65 -12.43
CA TYR A 216 -15.29 13.37 -11.18
C TYR A 216 -14.61 14.73 -11.38
N ASP A 217 -14.21 15.11 -12.59
CA ASP A 217 -13.55 16.39 -12.94
C ASP A 217 -12.49 16.82 -11.91
N LYS A 218 -11.73 15.84 -11.42
CA LYS A 218 -10.67 16.01 -10.44
C LYS A 218 -9.33 15.91 -11.15
N ASN A 219 -9.00 16.92 -11.92
CA ASN A 219 -7.67 17.07 -12.49
C ASN A 219 -6.74 17.71 -11.46
N LEU A 220 -5.85 16.90 -10.87
CA LEU A 220 -4.59 17.41 -10.36
C LEU A 220 -3.63 17.46 -11.56
N HIS A 221 -3.51 18.63 -12.18
CA HIS A 221 -2.43 18.98 -13.12
C HIS A 221 -2.10 17.91 -14.18
N ASN A 222 -3.02 17.59 -15.09
CA ASN A 222 -2.81 16.64 -16.20
C ASN A 222 -2.49 15.19 -15.81
N PHE A 223 -2.61 14.81 -14.53
CA PHE A 223 -2.41 13.43 -14.07
C PHE A 223 -3.74 12.69 -13.93
N ASP A 224 -3.76 11.44 -14.41
CA ASP A 224 -4.84 10.51 -14.11
C ASP A 224 -4.57 9.82 -12.80
N ILE A 225 -4.94 10.51 -11.72
CA ILE A 225 -4.78 10.01 -10.36
C ILE A 225 -5.50 8.67 -10.15
N PHE A 226 -6.56 8.36 -10.90
CA PHE A 226 -7.26 7.08 -10.81
C PHE A 226 -6.52 5.95 -11.50
N ARG A 227 -5.82 6.25 -12.60
CA ARG A 227 -5.00 5.26 -13.31
C ARG A 227 -3.62 5.06 -12.70
N GLN A 228 -3.06 6.08 -12.07
CA GLN A 228 -1.68 6.12 -11.55
C GLN A 228 -1.58 5.90 -10.02
N THR A 229 -2.67 5.53 -9.34
CA THR A 229 -2.62 5.18 -7.90
C THR A 229 -2.51 3.67 -7.71
N GLY A 230 -1.50 3.25 -6.93
CA GLY A 230 -1.27 1.86 -6.53
C GLY A 230 -1.95 1.51 -5.21
N ILE A 231 -2.23 0.21 -5.04
CA ILE A 231 -2.67 -0.34 -3.76
C ILE A 231 -1.46 -0.79 -2.94
N ASP A 232 -1.34 -0.27 -1.71
CA ASP A 232 -0.33 -0.73 -0.76
C ASP A 232 -0.70 -2.11 -0.18
N ILE A 233 -0.08 -3.17 -0.70
CA ILE A 233 -0.35 -4.55 -0.26
C ILE A 233 0.01 -4.81 1.20
N MET A 234 1.01 -4.11 1.76
CA MET A 234 1.41 -4.28 3.17
C MET A 234 0.32 -3.73 4.08
N HIS A 235 -0.14 -2.52 3.81
CA HIS A 235 -1.21 -1.92 4.59
C HIS A 235 -2.56 -2.64 4.38
N VAL A 236 -2.86 -3.15 3.17
CA VAL A 236 -4.09 -3.91 2.91
C VAL A 236 -4.08 -5.28 3.58
N LEU A 237 -3.08 -6.10 3.27
CA LEU A 237 -3.00 -7.48 3.73
C LEU A 237 -2.47 -7.53 5.16
N LEU A 238 -1.20 -7.21 5.36
CA LEU A 238 -0.46 -7.48 6.59
C LEU A 238 -0.98 -6.65 7.77
N GLU A 239 -1.25 -5.37 7.58
CA GLU A 239 -1.78 -4.47 8.64
C GLU A 239 -3.31 -4.41 8.67
N GLY A 240 -3.98 -5.30 7.95
CA GLY A 240 -5.42 -5.26 7.78
C GLY A 240 -6.05 -6.64 7.81
N ILE A 241 -6.20 -7.22 6.62
CA ILE A 241 -6.92 -8.48 6.41
C ILE A 241 -6.28 -9.62 7.20
N CYS A 242 -4.96 -9.73 7.19
CA CYS A 242 -4.20 -10.74 7.93
C CYS A 242 -4.42 -10.67 9.45
N GLN A 243 -4.35 -9.47 10.03
CA GLN A 243 -4.63 -9.28 11.47
C GLN A 243 -6.06 -9.71 11.82
N ARG A 244 -7.02 -9.37 10.96
CA ARG A 244 -8.43 -9.72 11.13
C ARG A 244 -8.66 -11.22 11.03
N GLU A 245 -8.08 -11.87 10.02
CA GLU A 245 -8.17 -13.30 9.79
C GLU A 245 -7.65 -14.08 11.01
N LEU A 246 -6.42 -13.79 11.46
CA LEU A 246 -5.83 -14.52 12.60
C LEU A 246 -6.64 -14.33 13.89
N LYS A 247 -7.14 -13.12 14.13
CA LYS A 247 -7.98 -12.85 15.31
C LYS A 247 -9.26 -13.70 15.29
N LEU A 248 -9.90 -13.82 14.14
CA LEU A 248 -11.13 -14.61 13.98
C LEU A 248 -10.83 -16.12 14.03
N LEU A 249 -9.77 -16.57 13.35
CA LEU A 249 -9.29 -17.95 13.38
C LEU A 249 -9.03 -18.41 14.82
N PHE A 250 -8.27 -17.64 15.60
CA PHE A 250 -7.91 -18.01 16.97
C PHE A 250 -9.14 -18.04 17.88
N LYS A 251 -10.08 -17.12 17.65
CA LYS A 251 -11.36 -17.11 18.35
C LYS A 251 -12.17 -18.37 18.06
N GLN A 252 -12.27 -18.80 16.79
CA GLN A 252 -13.00 -20.02 16.44
C GLN A 252 -12.35 -21.28 17.01
N ILE A 253 -11.02 -21.42 16.88
CA ILE A 253 -10.25 -22.53 17.48
C ILE A 253 -10.51 -22.62 18.99
N HIS A 254 -10.61 -21.46 19.66
CA HIS A 254 -10.92 -21.41 21.09
C HIS A 254 -12.37 -21.77 21.40
N GLN A 255 -13.33 -21.24 20.65
CA GLN A 255 -14.76 -21.49 20.84
C GLN A 255 -15.14 -22.96 20.61
N GLU A 256 -14.52 -23.59 19.62
CA GLU A 256 -14.68 -25.03 19.33
C GLU A 256 -13.84 -25.94 20.24
N LYS A 257 -13.11 -25.36 21.20
CA LYS A 257 -12.31 -26.07 22.21
C LYS A 257 -11.15 -26.91 21.66
N HIS A 258 -10.64 -26.58 20.48
CA HIS A 258 -9.43 -27.20 19.91
C HIS A 258 -8.16 -26.76 20.65
N ALA A 259 -8.10 -25.49 21.09
CA ALA A 259 -7.00 -24.95 21.90
C ALA A 259 -7.46 -23.75 22.74
N THR A 260 -6.70 -23.37 23.77
CA THR A 260 -6.93 -22.11 24.48
C THR A 260 -6.20 -20.95 23.80
N LEU A 261 -6.70 -19.71 23.96
CA LEU A 261 -5.99 -18.53 23.45
C LEU A 261 -4.58 -18.40 24.06
N ALA A 262 -4.42 -18.76 25.35
CA ALA A 262 -3.13 -18.76 26.02
C ALA A 262 -2.17 -19.81 25.42
N SER A 263 -2.66 -21.01 25.11
CA SER A 263 -1.85 -22.04 24.46
C SER A 263 -1.44 -21.63 23.05
N LEU A 264 -2.34 -21.01 22.27
CA LEU A 264 -2.02 -20.49 20.93
C LEU A 264 -0.92 -19.41 20.99
N GLY A 265 -1.02 -18.47 21.93
CA GLY A 265 0.02 -17.47 22.15
C GLY A 265 1.36 -18.08 22.57
N THR A 266 1.33 -19.15 23.37
CA THR A 266 2.54 -19.89 23.78
C THR A 266 3.19 -20.61 22.60
N MET A 267 2.40 -21.20 21.70
CA MET A 267 2.89 -21.84 20.48
C MET A 267 3.63 -20.84 19.58
N ILE A 268 3.07 -19.64 19.37
CA ILE A 268 3.73 -18.56 18.62
C ILE A 268 5.05 -18.16 19.29
N ARG A 269 5.03 -17.93 20.61
CA ARG A 269 6.22 -17.46 21.34
C ARG A 269 7.39 -18.44 21.25
N ASN A 270 7.10 -19.72 21.39
CA ASN A 270 8.11 -20.77 21.53
C ASN A 270 8.54 -21.41 20.20
N PHE A 271 7.89 -21.05 19.09
CA PHE A 271 8.25 -21.58 17.77
C PHE A 271 9.63 -21.07 17.33
N GLN A 272 10.42 -21.95 16.71
CA GLN A 272 11.74 -21.61 16.18
C GLN A 272 11.62 -21.05 14.76
N TYR A 273 11.61 -19.72 14.65
CA TYR A 273 11.60 -19.00 13.37
C TYR A 273 12.99 -18.98 12.71
N GLY A 274 13.03 -18.73 11.39
CA GLY A 274 14.30 -18.63 10.66
C GLY A 274 15.16 -17.44 11.13
N SER A 275 16.49 -17.59 11.14
CA SER A 275 17.42 -16.56 11.61
C SER A 275 17.37 -15.25 10.81
N ASN A 276 16.93 -15.31 9.55
CA ASN A 276 16.85 -14.16 8.65
C ASN A 276 15.46 -13.52 8.60
N GLU A 277 14.53 -13.94 9.47
CA GLU A 277 13.15 -13.47 9.46
C GLU A 277 12.84 -12.57 10.65
N SER A 278 11.88 -11.65 10.46
CA SER A 278 11.36 -10.86 11.58
C SER A 278 10.53 -11.77 12.49
N SER A 279 11.01 -11.97 13.72
CA SER A 279 10.40 -12.91 14.68
C SER A 279 9.08 -12.36 15.25
N PRO A 280 7.93 -13.05 15.07
CA PRO A 280 6.66 -12.63 15.64
C PRO A 280 6.44 -13.14 17.08
N SER A 281 7.46 -13.65 17.78
CA SER A 281 7.31 -14.31 19.10
C SER A 281 6.60 -13.44 20.15
N ASN A 282 6.73 -12.11 20.05
CA ASN A 282 6.10 -11.15 20.97
C ASN A 282 4.87 -10.43 20.36
N SER A 283 4.42 -10.84 19.18
CA SER A 283 3.31 -10.19 18.49
C SER A 283 1.96 -10.47 19.14
N PHE A 284 1.80 -11.61 19.80
CA PHE A 284 0.53 -12.01 20.39
C PHE A 284 0.33 -11.40 21.77
N SER A 285 -0.80 -10.74 21.97
CA SER A 285 -1.26 -10.25 23.27
C SER A 285 -2.72 -10.61 23.51
N LEU A 286 -3.03 -10.99 24.74
CA LEU A 286 -4.37 -11.30 25.20
C LEU A 286 -4.82 -10.23 26.19
N SER A 287 -5.95 -9.57 25.93
CA SER A 287 -6.54 -8.66 26.92
C SER A 287 -7.23 -9.49 28.01
N SER A 288 -6.89 -9.22 29.27
CA SER A 288 -7.46 -9.90 30.44
C SER A 288 -8.93 -9.55 30.67
N GLU A 289 -9.39 -8.38 30.19
CA GLU A 289 -10.72 -7.85 30.47
C GLU A 289 -11.78 -8.27 29.43
N GLU A 290 -11.37 -8.54 28.18
CA GLU A 290 -12.31 -8.76 27.07
C GLU A 290 -12.14 -10.13 26.38
N ASN A 291 -11.21 -10.98 26.83
CA ASN A 291 -10.78 -12.19 26.12
C ASN A 291 -10.46 -11.90 24.64
N GLU A 292 -9.93 -10.71 24.37
CA GLU A 292 -9.72 -10.22 23.03
C GLU A 292 -8.28 -10.45 22.59
N VAL A 293 -8.11 -11.12 21.46
CA VAL A 293 -6.80 -11.33 20.83
C VAL A 293 -6.40 -10.06 20.09
N THR A 294 -5.19 -9.59 20.36
CA THR A 294 -4.56 -8.48 19.64
C THR A 294 -3.18 -8.88 19.16
N PHE A 295 -2.91 -8.66 17.87
CA PHE A 295 -1.59 -8.83 17.26
C PHE A 295 -0.91 -7.47 17.16
N ARG A 296 0.16 -7.26 17.94
CA ARG A 296 1.05 -6.10 17.88
C ARG A 296 2.30 -6.48 17.10
N SER A 297 2.13 -6.64 15.79
CA SER A 297 3.21 -7.00 14.86
C SER A 297 3.43 -5.89 13.85
N SER A 298 4.69 -5.67 13.49
CA SER A 298 5.05 -5.06 12.21
C SER A 298 4.54 -5.91 11.03
N ALA A 299 4.50 -5.32 9.84
CA ALA A 299 4.10 -6.03 8.63
C ALA A 299 4.99 -7.26 8.36
N SER A 300 6.31 -7.15 8.53
CA SER A 300 7.23 -8.27 8.32
C SER A 300 7.02 -9.41 9.32
N GLU A 301 6.78 -9.11 10.61
CA GLU A 301 6.44 -10.12 11.61
C GLU A 301 5.11 -10.82 11.28
N MET A 302 4.10 -10.08 10.80
CA MET A 302 2.83 -10.66 10.36
C MET A 302 3.01 -11.60 9.16
N LEU A 303 3.85 -11.22 8.19
CA LEU A 303 4.18 -12.07 7.05
C LEU A 303 4.86 -13.36 7.50
N THR A 304 5.84 -13.28 8.40
CA THR A 304 6.47 -14.44 9.04
C THR A 304 5.43 -15.30 9.74
N LEU A 305 4.53 -14.71 10.52
CA LEU A 305 3.50 -15.46 11.24
C LEU A 305 2.59 -16.23 10.27
N PHE A 306 2.08 -15.59 9.22
CA PHE A 306 1.25 -16.25 8.20
C PHE A 306 1.97 -17.40 7.50
N LYS A 307 3.28 -17.23 7.23
CA LYS A 307 4.12 -18.28 6.64
C LYS A 307 4.19 -19.52 7.54
N TYR A 308 4.33 -19.34 8.86
CA TYR A 308 4.61 -20.42 9.81
C TYR A 308 3.40 -21.00 10.55
N ILE A 309 2.23 -20.36 10.56
CA ILE A 309 1.04 -20.89 11.25
C ILE A 309 0.71 -22.35 10.86
N PRO A 310 0.74 -22.78 9.59
CA PRO A 310 0.55 -24.19 9.24
C PRO A 310 1.53 -25.14 9.95
N LEU A 311 2.79 -24.75 10.06
CA LEU A 311 3.83 -25.55 10.73
C LEU A 311 3.66 -25.54 12.25
N ILE A 312 3.34 -24.38 12.83
CA ILE A 312 3.02 -24.24 14.26
C ILE A 312 1.85 -25.16 14.64
N PHE A 313 0.77 -25.12 13.86
CA PHE A 313 -0.42 -25.93 14.12
C PHE A 313 -0.20 -27.42 13.86
N TYR A 314 0.64 -27.77 12.87
CA TYR A 314 1.05 -29.14 12.64
C TYR A 314 1.83 -29.72 13.82
N GLN A 315 2.85 -28.99 14.32
CA GLN A 315 3.63 -29.41 15.50
C GLN A 315 2.76 -29.57 16.75
N ALA A 316 1.74 -28.71 16.89
CA ALA A 316 0.78 -28.77 17.99
C ALA A 316 -0.35 -29.81 17.79
N ARG A 317 -0.34 -30.59 16.68
CA ARG A 317 -1.40 -31.54 16.30
C ARG A 317 -2.81 -30.93 16.20
N LEU A 318 -2.90 -29.64 15.88
CA LEU A 318 -4.19 -28.95 15.71
C LEU A 318 -4.81 -29.19 14.32
N ILE A 319 -3.99 -29.49 13.31
CA ILE A 319 -4.47 -29.65 11.93
C ILE A 319 -5.52 -30.75 11.80
N GLU A 320 -5.35 -31.87 12.51
CA GLU A 320 -6.28 -33.00 12.48
C GLU A 320 -7.70 -32.58 12.90
N SER A 321 -7.80 -31.67 13.88
CA SER A 321 -9.09 -31.26 14.43
C SER A 321 -9.76 -30.10 13.66
N ILE A 322 -8.99 -29.28 12.94
CA ILE A 322 -9.51 -28.10 12.23
C ILE A 322 -9.55 -28.23 10.71
N SER A 323 -8.95 -29.27 10.12
CA SER A 323 -8.74 -29.38 8.66
C SER A 323 -10.03 -29.30 7.82
N GLY A 324 -11.15 -29.79 8.35
CA GLY A 324 -12.47 -29.75 7.70
C GLY A 324 -13.24 -28.44 7.88
N SER A 325 -12.69 -27.46 8.61
CA SER A 325 -13.39 -26.22 8.93
C SER A 325 -13.25 -25.15 7.85
N LEU A 326 -14.28 -24.32 7.71
CA LEU A 326 -14.25 -23.18 6.78
C LEU A 326 -13.28 -22.08 7.22
N TYR A 327 -13.06 -21.89 8.53
CA TYR A 327 -12.09 -20.91 9.02
C TYR A 327 -10.65 -21.31 8.70
N TRP A 328 -10.33 -22.60 8.70
CA TRP A 328 -9.02 -23.08 8.28
C TRP A 328 -8.83 -22.94 6.77
N LEU A 329 -9.85 -23.29 5.97
CA LEU A 329 -9.83 -23.07 4.53
C LEU A 329 -9.68 -21.58 4.17
N SER A 330 -10.42 -20.69 4.88
CA SER A 330 -10.30 -19.24 4.74
C SER A 330 -8.86 -18.76 4.95
N PHE A 331 -8.22 -19.22 6.04
CA PHE A 331 -6.82 -18.91 6.32
C PHE A 331 -5.87 -19.40 5.22
N LEU A 332 -6.05 -20.63 4.73
CA LEU A 332 -5.21 -21.18 3.66
C LEU A 332 -5.35 -20.40 2.35
N LEU A 333 -6.57 -20.01 1.97
CA LEU A 333 -6.81 -19.18 0.79
C LEU A 333 -6.16 -17.80 0.93
N LEU A 334 -6.27 -17.15 2.10
CA LEU A 334 -5.60 -15.87 2.33
C LEU A 334 -4.08 -16.00 2.28
N ARG A 335 -3.53 -17.11 2.79
CA ARG A 335 -2.09 -17.40 2.69
C ARG A 335 -1.65 -17.57 1.24
N GLU A 336 -2.48 -18.16 0.39
CA GLU A 336 -2.22 -18.30 -1.06
C GLU A 336 -2.24 -16.94 -1.77
N ILE A 337 -3.24 -16.09 -1.47
CA ILE A 337 -3.30 -14.69 -1.93
C ILE A 337 -2.02 -13.95 -1.53
N LEU A 338 -1.58 -14.10 -0.27
CA LEU A 338 -0.36 -13.49 0.23
C LEU A 338 0.87 -14.00 -0.52
N SER A 339 0.95 -15.30 -0.81
CA SER A 339 2.06 -15.89 -1.56
C SER A 339 2.17 -15.32 -2.98
N ILE A 340 1.04 -15.17 -3.68
CA ILE A 340 1.01 -14.61 -5.04
C ILE A 340 1.31 -13.11 -5.01
N SER A 341 0.74 -12.37 -4.06
CA SER A 341 0.92 -10.91 -3.95
C SER A 341 2.37 -10.49 -3.66
N PHE A 342 3.16 -11.37 -3.03
CA PHE A 342 4.58 -11.16 -2.73
C PHE A 342 5.52 -11.93 -3.67
N ALA A 343 4.99 -12.56 -4.72
CA ALA A 343 5.82 -13.25 -5.71
C ALA A 343 6.71 -12.24 -6.46
N SER A 344 7.97 -12.62 -6.70
CA SER A 344 8.90 -11.80 -7.47
C SER A 344 8.59 -11.81 -8.96
N GLU A 345 7.86 -12.81 -9.44
CA GLU A 345 7.59 -13.03 -10.85
C GLU A 345 6.19 -13.61 -10.98
N ILE A 346 5.39 -13.06 -11.90
CA ILE A 346 4.03 -13.50 -12.17
C ILE A 346 3.79 -13.49 -13.69
N ASP A 347 2.83 -14.28 -14.14
CA ASP A 347 2.32 -14.24 -15.51
C ASP A 347 0.81 -14.03 -15.52
N ALA A 348 0.22 -13.91 -16.71
CA ALA A 348 -1.22 -13.72 -16.86
C ALA A 348 -2.03 -14.84 -16.22
N THR A 349 -1.55 -16.10 -16.30
CA THR A 349 -2.21 -17.25 -15.68
C THR A 349 -2.21 -17.15 -14.15
N THR A 350 -1.12 -16.68 -13.55
CA THR A 350 -1.02 -16.44 -12.11
C THR A 350 -1.98 -15.34 -11.66
N ILE A 351 -2.18 -14.31 -12.48
CA ILE A 351 -3.16 -13.24 -12.22
C ILE A 351 -4.60 -13.79 -12.26
N GLU A 352 -4.94 -14.59 -13.26
CA GLU A 352 -6.25 -15.25 -13.35
C GLU A 352 -6.51 -16.18 -12.14
N GLN A 353 -5.49 -16.93 -11.71
CA GLN A 353 -5.55 -17.75 -10.50
C GLN A 353 -5.79 -16.90 -9.25
N LEU A 354 -5.10 -15.77 -9.11
CA LEU A 354 -5.30 -14.85 -7.99
C LEU A 354 -6.75 -14.37 -7.92
N GLU A 355 -7.34 -14.00 -9.05
CA GLU A 355 -8.74 -13.53 -9.10
C GLU A 355 -9.73 -14.62 -8.66
N ASP A 356 -9.53 -15.88 -9.07
CA ASP A 356 -10.32 -17.01 -8.59
C ASP A 356 -10.13 -17.25 -7.08
N ILE A 357 -8.89 -17.27 -6.61
CA ILE A 357 -8.57 -17.50 -5.18
C ILE A 357 -9.18 -16.39 -4.32
N VAL A 358 -9.10 -15.12 -4.75
CA VAL A 358 -9.74 -13.99 -4.07
C VAL A 358 -11.25 -14.18 -4.00
N HIS A 359 -11.89 -14.56 -5.10
CA HIS A 359 -13.33 -14.82 -5.12
C HIS A 359 -13.72 -15.93 -4.14
N ARG A 360 -13.00 -17.06 -4.15
CA ARG A 360 -13.24 -18.18 -3.21
C ARG A 360 -12.96 -17.79 -1.77
N TYR A 361 -11.89 -17.01 -1.52
CA TYR A 361 -11.54 -16.51 -0.19
C TYR A 361 -12.67 -15.68 0.40
N LEU A 362 -13.16 -14.70 -0.35
CA LEU A 362 -14.21 -13.80 0.11
C LEU A 362 -15.51 -14.53 0.47
N ILE A 363 -15.92 -15.52 -0.35
CA ILE A 363 -17.08 -16.37 -0.04
C ILE A 363 -16.82 -17.24 1.19
N THR A 364 -15.66 -17.91 1.25
CA THR A 364 -15.29 -18.78 2.36
C THR A 364 -15.21 -18.00 3.68
N PHE A 365 -14.62 -16.80 3.66
CA PHE A 365 -14.52 -15.89 4.80
C PHE A 365 -15.89 -15.53 5.35
N ASP A 366 -16.84 -15.17 4.49
CA ASP A 366 -18.20 -14.83 4.91
C ASP A 366 -18.94 -16.02 5.51
N ASN A 367 -18.75 -17.21 4.95
CA ASN A 367 -19.35 -18.43 5.48
C ASN A 367 -18.71 -18.85 6.80
N ALA A 368 -17.42 -18.59 6.99
CA ALA A 368 -16.68 -18.93 8.21
C ALA A 368 -16.96 -17.96 9.38
N TYR A 369 -17.07 -16.66 9.10
CA TYR A 369 -17.08 -15.62 10.14
C TYR A 369 -18.28 -14.66 10.07
N GLY A 370 -19.03 -14.66 8.96
CA GLY A 370 -20.11 -13.73 8.68
C GLY A 370 -19.64 -12.46 7.95
N PHE A 371 -20.41 -12.02 6.95
CA PHE A 371 -20.08 -10.86 6.10
C PHE A 371 -19.88 -9.53 6.86
N THR A 372 -20.46 -9.40 8.06
CA THR A 372 -20.26 -8.23 8.92
C THR A 372 -18.83 -8.11 9.43
N GLN A 373 -18.06 -9.20 9.39
CA GLN A 373 -16.66 -9.22 9.80
C GLN A 373 -15.72 -8.64 8.74
N ARG A 374 -16.15 -8.48 7.49
CA ARG A 374 -15.33 -7.87 6.43
C ARG A 374 -14.93 -6.45 6.78
N LEU A 375 -13.62 -6.20 6.70
CA LEU A 375 -13.08 -4.85 6.65
C LEU A 375 -13.29 -4.26 5.25
N PRO A 376 -13.43 -2.94 5.11
CA PRO A 376 -13.39 -2.26 3.81
C PRO A 376 -12.16 -2.64 2.96
N LYS A 377 -11.03 -2.98 3.61
CA LYS A 377 -9.81 -3.48 2.98
C LYS A 377 -10.03 -4.75 2.14
N HIS A 378 -10.98 -5.63 2.51
CA HIS A 378 -11.27 -6.87 1.75
C HIS A 378 -11.74 -6.58 0.33
N HIS A 379 -12.44 -5.46 0.13
CA HIS A 379 -12.86 -5.06 -1.20
C HIS A 379 -11.68 -4.72 -2.12
N LEU A 380 -10.52 -4.32 -1.60
CA LEU A 380 -9.34 -4.05 -2.44
C LEU A 380 -8.82 -5.31 -3.12
N LEU A 381 -9.03 -6.49 -2.53
CA LEU A 381 -8.54 -7.76 -3.08
C LEU A 381 -9.09 -8.03 -4.48
N VAL A 382 -10.36 -7.64 -4.74
CA VAL A 382 -10.98 -7.87 -6.06
C VAL A 382 -10.34 -7.05 -7.19
N HIS A 383 -9.49 -6.08 -6.83
CA HIS A 383 -8.75 -5.22 -7.76
C HIS A 383 -7.26 -5.57 -7.83
N PHE A 384 -6.79 -6.59 -7.10
CA PHE A 384 -5.37 -6.96 -7.09
C PHE A 384 -4.90 -7.46 -8.46
N GLY A 385 -5.69 -8.33 -9.12
CA GLY A 385 -5.34 -8.84 -10.44
C GLY A 385 -5.20 -7.72 -11.47
N GLU A 386 -6.18 -6.81 -11.51
CA GLU A 386 -6.12 -5.60 -12.36
C GLU A 386 -4.90 -4.73 -12.06
N GLN A 387 -4.58 -4.51 -10.77
CA GLN A 387 -3.42 -3.71 -10.36
C GLN A 387 -2.09 -4.36 -10.76
N MET A 388 -1.96 -5.68 -10.62
CA MET A 388 -0.76 -6.43 -11.01
C MET A 388 -0.56 -6.45 -12.53
N ASN A 389 -1.66 -6.50 -13.31
CA ASN A 389 -1.56 -6.36 -14.77
C ASN A 389 -1.23 -4.91 -15.19
N ARG A 390 -1.68 -3.93 -14.41
CA ARG A 390 -1.47 -2.51 -14.70
C ARG A 390 -0.04 -2.07 -14.40
N PHE A 391 0.49 -2.45 -13.23
CA PHE A 391 1.76 -1.96 -12.70
C PHE A 391 2.79 -3.06 -12.62
#